data_AF-A0A8S2UH41-F1
#
_entry.id   AF-A0A8S2UH41-F1
#
_cell.length_a   1.000
_cell.length_b   1.000
_cell.length_c   1.000
_cell.angle_alpha   90.00
_cell.angle_beta   90.00
_cell.angle_gamma   90.00
#
_symmetry.space_group_name_H-M   'P 1'
#
loop_
_entity.id
_entity.type
_entity.pdbx_description
1 polymer ?
#
loop_
_entity_poly.entity_id
_entity_poly.type
_entity_poly.pdbx_seq_one_letter_code
_entity_poly.pdbx_strand_id
1 'polypeptide(L)'
;RDDPQSLIILLKEEIVFVDLVTDSWPSYRLTYLNSIHACPVICTTLLYNKWPSAMGGEINYWLSSSNRNNTLTNSLDDGCSKRQILLTGHEDGSIQFWDVTDISMPLFYKLKTNEYFQIDQPSNNDREEETWPPFRKTGFFDPFCDDPRLAIQKISLCTNTLMAAGQDIIKK
;
A
#
# COMPACT_ATOMS: atom_id res chain seq x y z
N ARG A 1 -24.98 -17.55 -20.48
CA ARG A 1 -23.59 -17.28 -20.90
C ARG A 1 -22.95 -16.62 -19.71
N ASP A 2 -21.90 -17.21 -19.16
CA ASP A 2 -21.25 -16.68 -17.97
C ASP A 2 -20.48 -15.43 -18.38
N ASP A 3 -20.78 -14.29 -17.76
CA ASP A 3 -20.20 -12.97 -18.06
C ASP A 3 -19.31 -12.56 -16.87
N PRO A 4 -18.12 -13.16 -16.72
CA PRO A 4 -17.30 -13.02 -15.54
C PRO A 4 -16.79 -11.58 -15.39
N GLN A 5 -17.02 -10.99 -14.22
CA GLN A 5 -16.71 -9.59 -13.95
C GLN A 5 -15.38 -9.40 -13.22
N SER A 6 -14.95 -10.41 -12.46
CA SER A 6 -13.76 -10.33 -11.60
C SER A 6 -13.08 -11.69 -11.48
N LEU A 7 -11.76 -11.68 -11.37
CA LEU A 7 -10.92 -12.84 -11.05
C LEU A 7 -10.32 -12.66 -9.66
N ILE A 8 -10.47 -13.66 -8.79
CA ILE A 8 -9.92 -13.66 -7.44
C ILE A 8 -8.81 -14.70 -7.38
N ILE A 9 -7.61 -14.27 -6.97
CA ILE A 9 -6.42 -15.10 -6.89
C ILE A 9 -5.97 -15.10 -5.43
N LEU A 10 -6.05 -16.26 -4.77
CA LEU A 10 -5.50 -16.47 -3.44
C LEU A 10 -4.09 -17.05 -3.57
N LEU A 11 -3.09 -16.25 -3.22
CA LEU A 11 -1.69 -16.66 -3.18
C LEU A 11 -1.28 -16.99 -1.74
N LYS A 12 -0.06 -17.49 -1.58
CA LYS A 12 0.48 -17.84 -0.26
C LYS A 12 0.60 -16.62 0.66
N GLU A 13 0.98 -15.48 0.11
CA GLU A 13 1.34 -14.28 0.88
C GLU A 13 0.37 -13.11 0.70
N GLU A 14 -0.54 -13.18 -0.28
CA GLU A 14 -1.52 -12.13 -0.56
C GLU A 14 -2.76 -12.64 -1.31
N ILE A 15 -3.80 -11.81 -1.34
CA ILE A 15 -4.97 -12.02 -2.18
C ILE A 15 -5.05 -10.90 -3.22
N VAL A 16 -5.33 -11.25 -4.47
CA VAL A 16 -5.40 -10.29 -5.58
C VAL A 16 -6.76 -10.42 -6.25
N PHE A 17 -7.41 -9.28 -6.46
CA PHE A 17 -8.66 -9.19 -7.21
C PHE A 17 -8.35 -8.44 -8.50
N VAL A 18 -8.76 -8.99 -9.64
CA VAL A 18 -8.54 -8.41 -10.97
C VAL A 18 -9.88 -8.10 -11.63
N ASP A 19 -10.02 -6.89 -12.14
CA ASP A 19 -11.19 -6.45 -12.89
C ASP A 19 -11.12 -6.96 -14.33
N LEU A 20 -12.07 -7.78 -14.75
CA LEU A 20 -12.09 -8.35 -16.10
C LEU A 20 -12.87 -7.47 -17.10
N VAL A 21 -13.51 -6.40 -16.63
CA VAL A 21 -14.36 -5.52 -17.43
C VAL A 21 -13.61 -4.26 -17.85
N THR A 22 -12.80 -3.70 -16.96
CA THR A 22 -11.98 -2.53 -17.28
C THR A 22 -10.80 -2.95 -18.16
N ASP A 23 -10.59 -2.21 -19.24
CA ASP A 23 -9.42 -2.38 -20.11
C ASP A 23 -8.13 -2.33 -19.27
N SER A 24 -7.09 -3.03 -19.73
CA SER A 24 -5.83 -3.30 -19.00
C SER A 24 -5.91 -4.31 -17.84
N TRP A 25 -7.11 -4.74 -17.44
CA TRP A 25 -7.35 -5.67 -16.33
C TRP A 25 -6.68 -5.21 -15.01
N PRO A 26 -7.05 -4.03 -14.49
CA PRO A 26 -6.45 -3.50 -13.27
C PRO A 26 -6.82 -4.33 -12.04
N SER A 27 -5.97 -4.26 -11.01
CA SER A 27 -6.29 -4.84 -9.69
C SER A 27 -7.25 -3.95 -8.90
N TYR A 28 -8.15 -4.54 -8.12
CA TYR A 28 -8.98 -3.80 -7.18
C TYR A 28 -8.19 -3.37 -5.95
N ARG A 29 -8.61 -2.26 -5.34
CA ARG A 29 -8.20 -1.91 -3.98
C ARG A 29 -8.91 -2.80 -2.97
N LEU A 30 -8.14 -3.35 -2.04
CA LEU A 30 -8.68 -4.15 -0.95
C LEU A 30 -9.09 -3.28 0.23
N THR A 31 -10.32 -3.44 0.71
CA THR A 31 -10.80 -2.82 1.95
C THR A 31 -10.43 -3.62 3.20
N TYR A 32 -10.09 -4.90 3.04
CA TYR A 32 -9.66 -5.81 4.09
C TYR A 32 -8.78 -6.91 3.47
N LEU A 33 -8.09 -7.72 4.29
CA LEU A 33 -7.09 -8.73 3.83
C LEU A 33 -5.92 -8.12 3.03
N ASN A 34 -5.60 -6.86 3.28
CA ASN A 34 -4.37 -6.25 2.78
C ASN A 34 -3.16 -6.95 3.43
N SER A 35 -2.14 -7.29 2.63
CA SER A 35 -0.90 -7.89 3.14
C SER A 35 -0.02 -6.84 3.80
N ILE A 36 -0.15 -6.70 5.12
CA ILE A 36 0.70 -5.83 5.94
C ILE A 36 2.19 -6.20 5.84
N HIS A 37 2.49 -7.46 5.54
CA HIS A 37 3.84 -8.00 5.38
C HIS A 37 4.31 -8.06 3.93
N ALA A 38 3.65 -7.33 3.02
CA ALA A 38 4.09 -7.20 1.61
C ALA A 38 5.57 -6.80 1.50
N CYS A 39 6.08 -6.09 2.49
CA CYS A 39 7.48 -5.88 2.79
C CYS A 39 7.67 -6.02 4.32
N PRO A 40 8.83 -6.48 4.83
CA PRO A 40 9.06 -6.59 6.27
C PRO A 40 8.73 -5.30 7.03
N VAL A 41 7.95 -5.43 8.11
CA VAL A 41 7.57 -4.34 9.01
C VAL A 41 8.67 -4.16 10.06
N ILE A 42 9.25 -2.97 10.12
CA ILE A 42 10.39 -2.64 10.98
C ILE A 42 9.93 -1.90 12.23
N CYS A 43 8.99 -0.95 12.09
CA CYS A 43 8.45 -0.21 13.21
C CYS A 43 6.95 0.03 13.05
N THR A 44 6.27 0.23 14.17
CA THR A 44 4.84 0.55 14.21
C THR A 44 4.56 1.69 15.17
N THR A 45 3.52 2.46 14.91
CA THR A 45 3.06 3.53 15.81
C THR A 45 1.55 3.63 15.76
N LEU A 46 0.90 3.49 16.90
CA LEU A 46 -0.56 3.61 17.02
C LEU A 46 -0.94 5.02 17.48
N LEU A 47 -1.88 5.63 16.77
CA LEU A 47 -2.35 6.98 17.01
C LEU A 47 -3.85 6.98 17.30
N TYR A 48 -4.25 7.74 18.32
CA TYR A 48 -5.65 7.89 18.73
C TYR A 48 -6.14 9.31 18.45
N ASN A 49 -7.35 9.42 17.90
CA ASN A 49 -8.06 10.70 17.67
C ASN A 49 -7.25 11.73 16.86
N LYS A 50 -6.30 11.28 16.04
CA LYS A 50 -5.50 12.13 15.15
C LYS A 50 -5.79 11.74 13.71
N TRP A 51 -6.72 12.43 13.08
CA TRP A 51 -6.86 12.41 11.63
C TRP A 51 -6.15 13.65 11.08
N PRO A 52 -5.12 13.52 10.23
CA PRO A 52 -4.57 14.69 9.55
C PRO A 52 -5.69 15.26 8.68
N SER A 53 -6.19 16.44 9.02
CA SER A 53 -7.24 17.12 8.23
C SER A 53 -6.79 17.38 6.78
N ALA A 54 -5.48 17.38 6.53
CA ALA A 54 -4.87 17.46 5.21
C ALA A 54 -4.93 16.14 4.39
N MET A 55 -5.25 15.00 5.00
CA MET A 55 -5.37 13.69 4.32
C MET A 55 -6.79 13.38 3.81
N GLY A 56 -7.71 14.35 3.89
CA GLY A 56 -9.08 14.24 3.36
C GLY A 56 -9.21 14.41 1.84
N GLY A 57 -8.13 14.74 1.13
CA GLY A 57 -8.08 14.66 -0.33
C GLY A 57 -7.70 13.25 -0.74
N GLU A 58 -8.43 12.64 -1.68
CA GLU A 58 -8.16 11.32 -2.25
C GLU A 58 -6.66 11.08 -2.47
N ILE A 59 -6.03 10.37 -1.53
CA ILE A 59 -4.60 10.13 -1.61
C ILE A 59 -4.41 8.93 -2.53
N ASN A 60 -4.09 9.28 -3.78
CA ASN A 60 -3.89 8.40 -4.92
C ASN A 60 -2.65 7.50 -4.75
N TYR A 61 -2.66 6.58 -3.78
CA TYR A 61 -1.72 5.45 -3.82
C TYR A 61 -2.07 4.47 -4.96
N TRP A 62 -3.32 4.52 -5.43
CA TRP A 62 -3.95 3.55 -6.31
C TRP A 62 -4.26 4.12 -7.70
N LEU A 63 -3.34 4.89 -8.31
CA LEU A 63 -3.55 5.51 -9.64
C LEU A 63 -3.88 4.50 -10.76
N SER A 64 -3.65 3.21 -10.55
CA SER A 64 -3.90 2.14 -11.54
C SER A 64 -4.87 1.06 -11.05
N SER A 65 -5.62 1.32 -9.97
CA SER A 65 -6.63 0.38 -9.47
C SER A 65 -7.99 0.60 -10.13
N SER A 66 -8.79 -0.45 -10.20
CA SER A 66 -10.18 -0.30 -10.64
C SER A 66 -10.95 0.62 -9.69
N ASN A 67 -11.65 1.60 -10.24
CA ASN A 67 -12.59 2.46 -9.52
C ASN A 67 -13.93 1.75 -9.23
N ARG A 68 -14.12 0.51 -9.70
CA ARG A 68 -15.32 -0.27 -9.38
C ARG A 68 -15.17 -0.81 -7.97
N ASN A 69 -16.21 -0.61 -7.14
CA ASN A 69 -16.29 -1.26 -5.84
C ASN A 69 -16.27 -2.78 -6.05
N ASN A 70 -15.29 -3.45 -5.46
CA ASN A 70 -15.36 -4.89 -5.32
C ASN A 70 -16.61 -5.21 -4.49
N THR A 71 -17.38 -6.20 -4.91
CA THR A 71 -18.74 -6.51 -4.41
C THR A 71 -18.79 -6.88 -2.91
N LEU A 72 -17.64 -6.86 -2.23
CA LEU A 72 -17.43 -7.23 -0.84
C LEU A 72 -17.30 -6.00 0.10
N THR A 73 -17.44 -4.78 -0.42
CA THR A 73 -17.22 -3.55 0.35
C THR A 73 -18.53 -2.93 0.81
N ASN A 74 -19.05 -3.39 1.94
CA ASN A 74 -19.99 -2.57 2.70
C ASN A 74 -19.16 -1.59 3.53
N SER A 75 -19.21 -0.30 3.22
CA SER A 75 -18.65 0.74 4.08
C SER A 75 -19.48 0.81 5.35
N LEU A 76 -18.94 0.33 6.47
CA LEU A 76 -19.51 0.57 7.78
C LEU A 76 -19.12 2.00 8.20
N ASP A 77 -19.83 2.99 7.66
CA ASP A 77 -19.73 4.37 8.14
C ASP A 77 -20.51 4.48 9.45
N ASP A 78 -19.91 3.99 10.54
CA ASP A 78 -20.39 4.28 11.88
C ASP A 78 -19.65 5.55 12.34
N GLY A 79 -20.41 6.56 12.79
CA GLY A 79 -19.95 7.90 13.17
C GLY A 79 -19.07 7.93 14.42
N CYS A 80 -18.11 7.01 14.53
CA CYS A 80 -17.24 6.83 15.66
C CYS A 80 -16.26 8.01 15.76
N SER A 81 -16.45 8.81 16.82
CA SER A 81 -15.60 9.95 17.17
C SER A 81 -14.18 9.58 17.60
N LYS A 82 -13.84 8.28 17.63
CA LYS A 82 -12.53 7.76 18.06
C LYS A 82 -11.85 6.97 16.96
N ARG A 83 -11.38 7.66 15.92
CA ARG A 83 -10.58 7.03 14.87
C ARG A 83 -9.20 6.64 15.38
N GLN A 84 -8.77 5.44 15.03
CA GLN A 84 -7.45 4.90 15.36
C GLN A 84 -6.68 4.65 14.07
N ILE A 85 -5.44 5.15 14.02
CA ILE A 85 -4.57 4.98 12.85
C ILE A 85 -3.33 4.22 13.29
N LEU A 86 -3.05 3.11 12.61
CA LEU A 86 -1.77 2.42 12.73
C LEU A 86 -0.86 2.89 11.60
N LEU A 87 0.33 3.35 11.97
CA LEU A 87 1.42 3.59 11.04
C LEU A 87 2.37 2.39 11.08
N THR A 88 2.75 1.88 9.91
CA THR A 88 3.80 0.87 9.78
C THR A 88 4.93 1.40 8.92
N GLY A 89 6.16 1.30 9.43
CA GLY A 89 7.38 1.58 8.69
C GLY A 89 7.99 0.28 8.21
N HIS A 90 8.37 0.24 6.94
CA HIS A 90 8.83 -0.96 6.26
C HIS A 90 10.31 -0.87 5.87
N GLU A 91 10.89 -2.02 5.55
CA GLU A 91 12.27 -2.14 5.08
C GLU A 91 12.49 -1.45 3.72
N ASP A 92 11.48 -1.39 2.85
CA ASP A 92 11.51 -0.76 1.52
C ASP A 92 11.49 0.78 1.56
N GLY A 93 11.54 1.36 2.76
CA GLY A 93 11.41 2.80 2.98
C GLY A 93 9.98 3.31 2.83
N SER A 94 8.98 2.44 2.79
CA SER A 94 7.58 2.86 2.79
C SER A 94 7.00 3.04 4.21
N ILE A 95 6.08 3.99 4.32
CA ILE A 95 5.26 4.22 5.52
C ILE A 95 3.81 4.02 5.10
N GLN A 96 3.14 3.06 5.71
CA GLN A 96 1.76 2.71 5.41
C GLN A 96 0.83 3.15 6.54
N PHE A 97 -0.34 3.66 6.15
CA PHE A 97 -1.35 4.22 7.02
C PHE A 97 -2.60 3.35 6.96
N TRP A 98 -2.92 2.75 8.10
CA TRP A 98 -4.00 1.79 8.25
C TRP A 98 -5.06 2.39 9.16
N ASP A 99 -6.31 2.36 8.73
CA ASP A 99 -7.42 2.69 9.62
C ASP A 99 -7.72 1.44 10.45
N VAL A 100 -7.42 1.49 11.76
CA VAL A 100 -7.66 0.38 12.69
C VAL A 100 -8.83 0.68 13.64
N THR A 101 -9.71 1.61 13.24
CA THR A 101 -10.93 1.94 13.99
C THR A 101 -11.91 0.76 14.02
N ASP A 102 -11.95 -0.02 12.94
CA ASP A 102 -12.80 -1.20 12.78
C ASP A 102 -11.97 -2.42 12.35
N ILE A 103 -12.58 -3.60 12.36
CA ILE A 103 -11.95 -4.89 12.04
C ILE A 103 -11.44 -4.99 10.60
N SER A 104 -11.96 -4.16 9.69
CA SER A 104 -11.60 -4.19 8.27
C SER A 104 -10.14 -3.82 8.00
N MET A 105 -9.52 -2.99 8.85
CA MET A 105 -8.12 -2.56 8.74
C MET A 105 -7.71 -2.12 7.31
N PRO A 106 -8.43 -1.19 6.65
CA PRO A 106 -8.08 -0.79 5.29
C PRO A 106 -6.78 -0.01 5.25
N LEU A 107 -5.93 -0.33 4.27
CA LEU A 107 -4.84 0.53 3.84
C LEU A 107 -5.42 1.75 3.13
N PHE A 108 -5.12 2.96 3.61
CA PHE A 108 -5.61 4.18 2.97
C PHE A 108 -4.54 5.10 2.42
N TYR A 109 -3.31 4.97 2.86
CA TYR A 109 -2.20 5.71 2.27
C TYR A 109 -0.88 4.96 2.43
N LYS A 110 -0.02 5.03 1.42
CA LYS A 110 1.37 4.60 1.50
C LYS A 110 2.25 5.72 0.97
N LEU A 111 3.11 6.24 1.85
CA LEU A 111 4.17 7.18 1.53
C LEU A 111 5.42 6.38 1.20
N LYS A 112 6.05 6.64 0.05
CA LYS A 112 7.35 6.06 -0.30
C LYS A 112 8.43 7.10 -0.10
N THR A 113 9.43 6.80 0.74
CA THR A 113 10.55 7.72 0.97
C THR A 113 11.70 7.51 -0.02
N ASN A 114 11.72 6.35 -0.70
CA ASN A 114 12.73 5.99 -1.69
C ASN A 114 12.87 7.00 -2.84
N GLU A 115 11.77 7.67 -3.23
CA GLU A 115 11.74 8.70 -4.29
C GLU A 115 12.62 9.92 -3.99
N TYR A 116 12.98 10.15 -2.72
CA TYR A 116 13.84 11.26 -2.30
C TYR A 116 15.32 10.89 -2.27
N PHE A 117 15.66 9.62 -2.47
CA PHE A 117 17.04 9.14 -2.49
C PHE A 117 17.44 8.80 -3.93
N GLN A 118 18.66 9.18 -4.31
CA GLN A 118 19.28 8.70 -5.54
C GLN A 118 19.70 7.26 -5.34
N ILE A 119 18.73 6.35 -5.39
CA ILE A 119 18.99 4.92 -5.45
C ILE A 119 19.26 4.63 -6.92
N ASP A 120 20.39 3.98 -7.21
CA ASP A 120 20.67 3.40 -8.51
C ASP A 120 19.71 2.22 -8.74
N GLN A 121 18.42 2.51 -8.89
CA GLN A 121 17.48 1.53 -9.38
C GLN A 121 17.78 1.35 -10.87
N PRO A 122 17.89 0.11 -11.37
CA PRO A 122 17.85 -0.10 -12.80
C PRO A 122 16.59 0.60 -13.32
N SER A 123 16.75 1.44 -14.34
CA SER A 123 15.62 2.11 -14.96
C SER A 123 14.57 1.03 -15.26
N ASN A 124 13.34 1.18 -14.76
CA ASN A 124 12.15 0.44 -15.21
C ASN A 124 11.84 0.84 -16.67
N ASN A 125 12.83 0.75 -17.55
CA ASN A 125 12.71 0.75 -18.99
C ASN A 125 12.41 -0.67 -19.47
N ASP A 126 11.68 -1.44 -18.67
CA ASP A 126 10.77 -2.47 -19.18
C ASP A 126 9.64 -1.70 -19.89
N ARG A 127 9.99 -1.05 -21.00
CA ARG A 127 9.03 -0.84 -22.07
C ARG A 127 8.42 -2.22 -22.29
N GLU A 128 7.11 -2.28 -22.32
CA GLU A 128 6.34 -3.46 -22.71
C GLU A 128 6.74 -3.87 -24.14
N GLU A 129 7.96 -4.40 -24.33
CA GLU A 129 8.25 -5.26 -25.44
C GLU A 129 7.28 -6.42 -25.26
N GLU A 130 6.44 -6.67 -26.27
CA GLU A 130 5.47 -7.78 -26.33
C GLU A 130 6.23 -9.11 -26.22
N THR A 131 6.66 -9.42 -25.01
CA THR A 131 7.48 -10.58 -24.71
C THR A 131 6.50 -11.72 -24.55
N TRP A 132 6.62 -12.72 -25.41
CA TRP A 132 5.79 -13.92 -25.30
C TRP A 132 6.48 -14.94 -24.37
N PRO A 133 5.80 -15.43 -23.32
CA PRO A 133 4.40 -15.17 -22.97
C PRO A 133 4.20 -13.84 -22.22
N PRO A 134 2.99 -13.23 -22.29
CA PRO A 134 2.71 -11.86 -21.88
C PRO A 134 2.57 -11.75 -20.36
N PHE A 135 3.67 -11.99 -19.63
CA PHE A 135 3.69 -11.91 -18.19
C PHE A 135 3.38 -10.49 -17.73
N ARG A 136 2.48 -10.37 -16.75
CA ARG A 136 2.16 -9.11 -16.09
C ARG A 136 2.35 -9.30 -14.59
N LYS A 137 3.16 -8.43 -13.96
CA LYS A 137 3.31 -8.41 -12.51
C LYS A 137 2.00 -7.93 -11.89
N THR A 138 1.50 -8.67 -10.91
CA THR A 138 0.31 -8.33 -10.13
C THR A 138 0.57 -8.60 -8.65
N GLY A 139 -0.14 -7.90 -7.77
CA GLY A 139 0.10 -7.98 -6.32
C GLY A 139 1.16 -7.01 -5.82
N PHE A 140 1.33 -6.96 -4.50
CA PHE A 140 2.23 -6.05 -3.79
C PHE A 140 3.30 -6.78 -2.99
N PHE A 141 3.18 -8.10 -2.80
CA PHE A 141 4.16 -8.85 -2.02
C PHE A 141 5.52 -8.85 -2.75
N ASP A 142 6.54 -8.38 -2.04
CA ASP A 142 7.91 -8.37 -2.50
C ASP A 142 8.81 -9.13 -1.52
N PRO A 143 9.26 -10.36 -1.87
CA PRO A 143 10.18 -11.11 -1.03
C PRO A 143 11.60 -10.53 -1.03
N PHE A 144 11.93 -9.63 -1.96
CA PHE A 144 13.26 -9.06 -2.13
C PHE A 144 13.22 -7.56 -1.79
N CYS A 145 13.41 -7.25 -0.51
CA CYS A 145 13.57 -5.86 -0.09
C CYS A 145 15.03 -5.44 -0.28
N ASP A 146 15.32 -4.81 -1.43
CA ASP A 146 16.67 -4.75 -1.99
C ASP A 146 17.66 -3.82 -1.25
N ASP A 147 17.20 -2.78 -0.55
CA ASP A 147 18.08 -1.85 0.15
C ASP A 147 17.68 -1.60 1.62
N PRO A 148 18.29 -2.31 2.58
CA PRO A 148 17.96 -2.17 4.00
C PRO A 148 18.32 -0.79 4.58
N ARG A 149 19.05 0.07 3.84
CA ARG A 149 19.35 1.45 4.26
C ARG A 149 18.09 2.33 4.27
N LEU A 150 17.12 1.99 3.43
CA LEU A 150 15.85 2.70 3.33
C LEU A 150 14.91 2.38 4.50
N ALA A 151 15.19 1.32 5.27
CA ALA A 151 14.32 0.82 6.30
C ALA A 151 13.89 1.89 7.31
N ILE A 152 12.58 2.06 7.50
CA ILE A 152 12.03 3.05 8.42
C ILE A 152 12.13 2.52 9.86
N GLN A 153 12.97 3.14 10.67
CA GLN A 153 13.26 2.75 12.05
C GLN A 153 12.31 3.37 13.07
N LYS A 154 11.89 4.62 12.85
CA LYS A 154 10.97 5.34 13.76
C LYS A 154 10.02 6.22 12.99
N ILE A 155 8.81 6.34 13.51
CA ILE A 155 7.78 7.22 12.98
C ILE A 155 7.17 8.01 14.15
N SER A 156 6.88 9.28 13.93
CA SER A 156 6.12 10.13 14.85
C SER A 156 5.22 11.07 14.06
N LEU A 157 3.97 11.22 14.49
CA LEU A 157 3.02 12.14 13.87
C LEU A 157 2.53 13.15 14.92
N CYS A 158 2.85 14.42 14.69
CA CYS A 158 2.39 15.52 15.52
C CYS A 158 1.52 16.46 14.69
N THR A 159 0.24 16.56 15.03
CA THR A 159 -0.74 17.44 14.38
C THR A 159 -0.85 17.12 12.88
N ASN A 160 -0.10 17.83 12.02
CA ASN A 160 -0.05 17.63 10.57
C ASN A 160 1.38 17.38 10.05
N THR A 161 2.33 17.10 10.93
CA THR A 161 3.74 16.87 10.59
C THR A 161 4.12 15.43 10.89
N LEU A 162 4.50 14.71 9.84
CA LEU A 162 5.08 13.37 9.93
C LEU A 162 6.60 13.49 10.04
N MET A 163 7.16 12.89 11.07
CA MET A 163 8.60 12.68 11.22
C MET A 163 8.89 11.19 11.04
N ALA A 164 9.80 10.85 10.15
CA ALA A 164 10.28 9.50 9.95
C ALA A 164 11.81 9.47 10.04
N ALA A 165 12.37 8.43 10.64
CA ALA A 165 13.81 8.19 10.69
C ALA A 165 14.10 6.85 10.02
N GLY A 166 15.01 6.85 9.04
CA GLY A 166 15.50 5.66 8.36
C GLY A 166 16.67 5.00 9.08
N GLN A 167 17.10 3.85 8.60
CA GLN A 167 18.22 3.08 9.14
C GLN A 167 19.58 3.73 8.84
N ASP A 168 19.71 4.45 7.73
CA ASP A 168 21.05 4.67 7.19
C ASP A 168 22.00 5.46 8.12
N ILE A 169 23.14 4.82 8.30
CA ILE A 169 24.30 5.26 9.07
C ILE A 169 25.20 5.93 8.04
N ILE A 170 25.23 7.26 8.03
CA ILE A 170 26.23 8.01 7.27
C ILE A 170 27.61 7.62 7.82
N LYS A 171 28.25 6.61 7.23
CA LYS A 171 29.71 6.51 7.28
C LYS A 171 30.23 7.31 6.10
N LYS A 172 30.63 8.54 6.42
CA LYS A 172 31.55 9.34 5.61
C LYS A 172 32.80 8.54 5.27
#